data_AF-A0AAU5IMZ8-F1
#
_entry.id   AF-A0AAU5IMZ8-F1
#
_cell.length_a   1.000
_cell.length_b   1.000
_cell.length_c   1.000
_cell.angle_alpha   90.00
_cell.angle_beta   90.00
_cell.angle_gamma   90.00
#
_symmetry.space_group_name_H-M   'P 1'
#
loop_
_entity.id
_entity.type
_entity.pdbx_description
1 polymer ?
#
loop_
_entity_poly.entity_id
_entity_poly.type
_entity_poly.pdbx_seq_one_letter_code
_entity_poly.pdbx_strand_id
1 'polypeptide(L)'
;MSEATVPPTVGRTVHYVSHGTPLRSDGSQAFPSACRAATVTEVDPDNSGRVGLTVTNPTGFFFHPLDAGGSVHDESGGQLAGTWHWPGRA
;
A
#
# COMPACT_ATOMS: atom_id res chain seq x y z
N MET A 1 -4.33 21.54 15.26
CA MET A 1 -3.90 20.32 15.96
C MET A 1 -3.74 19.26 14.91
N SER A 2 -2.50 18.92 14.55
CA SER A 2 -2.21 17.75 13.71
C SER A 2 -2.68 16.50 14.46
N GLU A 3 -3.54 15.70 13.83
CA GLU A 3 -3.92 14.39 14.35
C GLU A 3 -2.64 13.58 14.53
N ALA A 4 -2.40 13.02 15.71
CA ALA A 4 -1.22 12.20 15.94
C ALA A 4 -1.33 10.96 15.03
N THR A 5 -0.42 10.83 14.07
CA THR A 5 -0.36 9.66 13.19
C THR A 5 -0.18 8.41 14.04
N VAL A 6 -1.21 7.57 14.08
CA VAL A 6 -1.15 6.28 14.78
C VAL A 6 -0.06 5.44 14.09
N PRO A 7 0.94 4.90 14.82
CA PRO A 7 1.96 4.07 14.21
C PRO A 7 1.35 2.77 13.67
N PRO A 8 1.85 2.25 12.52
CA PRO A 8 1.39 0.97 12.01
C PRO A 8 1.77 -0.17 12.93
N THR A 9 0.93 -1.21 12.96
CA THR A 9 1.18 -2.45 13.71
C THR A 9 0.89 -3.66 12.82
N VAL A 10 1.63 -4.74 13.04
CA VAL A 10 1.41 -6.02 12.34
C VAL A 10 -0.03 -6.50 12.55
N GLY A 11 -0.65 -7.01 11.48
CA GLY A 11 -2.03 -7.46 11.44
C GLY A 11 -3.05 -6.34 11.18
N ARG A 12 -2.63 -5.07 11.12
CA ARG A 12 -3.55 -3.96 10.90
C ARG A 12 -3.94 -3.84 9.42
N THR A 13 -5.23 -3.60 9.16
CA THR A 13 -5.75 -3.33 7.82
C THR A 13 -5.46 -1.91 7.39
N VAL A 14 -4.92 -1.77 6.18
CA VAL A 14 -4.63 -0.50 5.49
C VAL A 14 -5.12 -0.58 4.04
N HIS A 15 -5.05 0.54 3.34
CA HIS A 15 -5.24 0.58 1.89
C HIS A 15 -3.89 0.70 1.19
N TYR A 16 -3.69 -0.05 0.12
CA TYR A 16 -2.53 0.02 -0.77
C TYR A 16 -2.98 0.45 -2.16
N VAL A 17 -2.26 1.37 -2.79
CA VAL A 17 -2.54 1.78 -4.17
C VAL A 17 -1.70 0.94 -5.11
N SER A 18 -2.33 0.02 -5.85
CA SER A 18 -1.61 -0.84 -6.79
C SER A 18 -1.08 -0.04 -7.97
N HIS A 19 0.11 -0.36 -8.47
CA HIS A 19 0.65 0.24 -9.71
C HIS A 19 -0.19 -0.04 -10.96
N GLY A 20 -1.05 -1.07 -10.92
CA GLY A 20 -1.63 -1.64 -12.11
C GLY A 20 -0.62 -2.51 -12.87
N THR A 21 -1.03 -3.05 -14.00
CA THR A 21 -0.11 -3.79 -14.90
C THR A 21 0.68 -2.81 -15.77
N PRO A 22 1.89 -3.15 -16.24
CA PRO A 22 2.56 -2.34 -17.25
C PRO A 22 1.67 -2.08 -18.48
N LEU A 23 1.88 -0.93 -19.12
CA LEU A 23 1.30 -0.66 -20.43
C LEU A 23 1.90 -1.62 -21.46
N ARG A 24 1.05 -2.17 -22.32
CA ARG A 24 1.47 -2.97 -23.47
C ARG A 24 1.97 -2.07 -24.59
N SER A 25 2.61 -2.67 -25.59
CA SER A 25 3.13 -1.94 -26.77
C SER A 25 2.06 -1.19 -27.56
N ASP A 26 0.79 -1.62 -27.45
CA ASP A 26 -0.37 -0.97 -28.06
C ASP A 26 -0.99 0.14 -27.19
N GLY A 27 -0.38 0.45 -26.04
CA GLY A 27 -0.87 1.44 -25.08
C GLY A 27 -2.01 0.94 -24.17
N SER A 28 -2.43 -0.31 -24.28
CA SER A 28 -3.46 -0.88 -23.41
C SER A 28 -2.91 -1.29 -22.04
N GLN A 29 -3.76 -1.25 -21.01
CA GLN A 29 -3.44 -1.73 -19.66
C GLN A 29 -4.50 -2.76 -19.25
N ALA A 30 -4.10 -3.91 -18.71
CA ALA A 30 -5.06 -4.91 -18.24
C ALA A 30 -5.78 -4.47 -16.96
N PHE A 31 -5.01 -3.92 -16.01
CA PHE A 31 -5.53 -3.45 -14.74
C PHE A 31 -4.95 -2.08 -14.43
N PRO A 32 -5.79 -1.04 -14.26
CA PRO A 32 -5.32 0.28 -13.87
C PRO A 32 -4.88 0.31 -12.41
N SER A 33 -4.23 1.41 -12.03
CA SER A 33 -3.99 1.73 -10.63
C SER A 33 -5.31 1.82 -9.86
N ALA A 34 -5.33 1.26 -8.66
CA ALA A 34 -6.54 1.20 -7.82
C ALA A 34 -6.17 0.98 -6.36
N CYS A 35 -7.00 1.51 -5.47
CA CYS A 35 -6.95 1.25 -4.04
C CYS A 35 -7.38 -0.20 -3.73
N ARG A 36 -6.59 -0.92 -2.95
CA ARG A 36 -6.78 -2.33 -2.57
C ARG A 36 -6.69 -2.49 -1.06
N ALA A 37 -7.42 -3.46 -0.52
CA ALA A 37 -7.27 -3.85 0.87
C ALA A 37 -5.91 -4.54 1.07
N ALA A 38 -5.20 -4.15 2.12
CA ALA A 38 -3.94 -4.74 2.51
C ALA A 38 -3.84 -4.92 4.02
N THR A 39 -2.98 -5.84 4.45
CA THR A 39 -2.67 -6.07 5.86
C THR A 39 -1.17 -5.85 6.07
N VAL A 40 -0.82 -5.11 7.12
CA VAL A 40 0.56 -4.93 7.55
C VAL A 40 1.12 -6.26 8.04
N THR A 41 2.19 -6.74 7.41
CA THR A 41 2.90 -7.96 7.81
C THR A 41 4.17 -7.66 8.58
N GLU A 42 4.79 -6.51 8.32
CA GLU A 42 6.05 -6.07 8.92
C GLU A 42 6.01 -4.57 9.17
N VAL A 43 6.67 -4.11 10.23
CA VAL A 43 6.88 -2.68 10.51
C VAL A 43 8.37 -2.43 10.50
N ASP A 44 8.79 -1.42 9.75
CA ASP A 44 10.20 -1.05 9.69
C ASP A 44 10.62 -0.28 10.95
N PRO A 45 11.62 -0.77 11.71
CA PRO A 45 12.10 -0.09 12.92
C PRO A 45 12.80 1.23 12.63
N ASP A 46 13.36 1.42 11.42
CA ASP A 46 14.15 2.59 11.06
C ASP A 46 13.32 3.65 10.30
N ASN A 47 12.13 3.28 9.81
CA ASN A 47 11.21 4.19 9.12
C ASN A 47 9.75 3.86 9.45
N SER A 48 9.15 4.62 10.35
CA SER A 48 7.76 4.41 10.79
C SER A 48 6.69 4.55 9.71
N GLY A 49 7.04 5.13 8.55
CA GLY A 49 6.17 5.22 7.37
C GLY A 49 6.29 4.03 6.43
N ARG A 50 7.26 3.13 6.61
CA ARG A 50 7.48 1.99 5.73
C ARG A 50 7.03 0.70 6.40
N VAL A 51 6.28 -0.12 5.65
CA VAL A 51 5.73 -1.38 6.13
C VAL A 51 5.85 -2.47 5.07
N GLY A 52 5.89 -3.72 5.53
CA GLY A 52 5.61 -4.87 4.68
C GLY A 52 4.10 -5.08 4.56
N LEU A 53 3.60 -5.41 3.37
CA LEU A 53 2.17 -5.62 3.12
C LEU A 53 1.88 -6.97 2.47
N THR A 54 0.75 -7.56 2.86
CA THR A 54 0.00 -8.49 2.02
C THR A 54 -1.21 -7.78 1.44
N VAL A 55 -1.28 -7.69 0.11
CA VAL A 55 -2.39 -7.10 -0.63
C VAL A 55 -3.32 -8.20 -1.10
N THR A 56 -4.59 -8.08 -0.74
CA THR A 56 -5.62 -9.07 -1.08
C THR A 56 -6.44 -8.58 -2.25
N ASN A 57 -6.58 -9.42 -3.28
CA ASN A 57 -7.35 -9.16 -4.48
C ASN A 57 -8.16 -10.42 -4.83
N PRO A 58 -9.34 -10.32 -5.48
CA PRO A 58 -10.07 -11.50 -5.97
C PRO A 58 -9.25 -12.55 -6.72
N THR A 59 -8.13 -12.16 -7.35
CA THR A 59 -7.25 -13.07 -8.10
C THR A 59 -6.08 -13.64 -7.30
N GLY A 60 -5.89 -13.22 -6.05
CA GLY A 60 -4.83 -13.75 -5.19
C GLY A 60 -4.26 -12.75 -4.17
N PHE A 61 -3.16 -13.17 -3.57
CA PHE A 61 -2.39 -12.37 -2.61
C PHE A 61 -1.08 -11.92 -3.25
N PHE A 62 -0.74 -10.65 -3.04
CA PHE A 62 0.49 -10.05 -3.52
C PHE A 62 1.29 -9.54 -2.31
N PHE A 63 2.58 -9.85 -2.28
CA PHE A 63 3.44 -9.55 -1.14
C PHE A 63 4.40 -8.41 -1.47
N HIS A 64 4.48 -7.44 -0.58
CA HIS A 64 5.45 -6.35 -0.60
C HIS A 64 6.26 -6.37 0.70
N PRO A 65 7.17 -7.34 0.87
CA PRO A 65 7.99 -7.45 2.07
C PRO A 65 9.00 -6.30 2.19
N LEU A 66 9.51 -6.04 3.40
CA LEU A 66 10.47 -4.97 3.63
C LEU A 66 11.80 -5.19 2.88
N ASP A 67 12.23 -6.45 2.72
CA ASP A 67 13.46 -6.82 1.99
C ASP A 67 13.38 -6.48 0.48
N ALA A 68 12.18 -6.46 -0.09
CA ALA A 68 11.89 -6.04 -1.45
C ALA A 68 11.57 -4.53 -1.55
N GLY A 69 11.80 -3.75 -0.49
CA GLY A 69 11.62 -2.31 -0.44
C GLY A 69 10.34 -1.85 0.29
N GLY A 70 9.43 -2.76 0.64
CA GLY A 70 8.20 -2.46 1.36
C GLY A 70 7.26 -1.48 0.62
N SER A 71 6.35 -0.87 1.38
CA SER A 71 5.46 0.20 0.91
C SER A 71 5.53 1.39 1.85
N VAL A 72 5.55 2.60 1.29
CA VAL A 72 5.72 3.85 2.05
C VAL A 72 4.37 4.54 2.26
N HIS A 73 4.18 5.16 3.42
CA HIS A 73 2.97 5.88 3.77
C HIS A 73 2.82 7.11 2.87
N ASP A 74 1.62 7.32 2.34
CA ASP A 74 1.29 8.55 1.62
C ASP A 74 0.91 9.67 2.59
N GLU A 75 1.88 10.54 2.88
CA GLU A 75 1.66 11.73 3.71
C GLU A 75 0.92 12.85 2.97
N SER A 76 0.90 12.81 1.64
CA SER A 76 0.32 13.88 0.80
C SER A 76 -1.19 13.74 0.59
N GLY A 77 -1.72 12.53 0.80
CA GLY A 77 -3.08 12.15 0.42
C GLY A 77 -3.27 12.01 -1.10
N GLY A 78 -2.19 12.09 -1.89
CA GLY A 78 -2.22 11.97 -3.36
C GLY A 78 -2.48 10.55 -3.87
N GLN A 79 -2.43 9.55 -2.99
CA GLN A 79 -2.68 8.13 -3.26
C GLN A 79 -1.89 7.64 -4.49
N LEU A 80 -0.58 7.91 -4.48
CA LEU A 80 0.32 7.49 -5.55
C LEU A 80 0.46 5.96 -5.59
N ALA A 81 0.67 5.42 -6.78
CA ALA A 81 0.94 3.99 -6.95
C ALA A 81 2.13 3.54 -6.08
N GLY A 82 1.98 2.40 -5.41
CA GLY A 82 2.99 1.81 -4.54
C GLY A 82 2.95 2.29 -3.09
N THR A 83 2.12 3.28 -2.75
CA THR A 83 2.00 3.77 -1.38
C THR A 83 0.87 3.08 -0.62
N TRP A 84 0.88 3.25 0.69
CA TRP A 84 -0.21 2.85 1.57
C TRP A 84 -0.78 4.04 2.35
N HIS A 85 -2.03 3.94 2.76
CA HIS A 85 -2.69 4.92 3.59
C HIS A 85 -3.72 4.26 4.52
N TRP A 86 -4.11 4.99 5.57
CA TRP A 86 -5.20 4.56 6.44
C TRP A 86 -6.53 4.51 5.68
N PRO A 87 -7.42 3.54 5.97
CA PRO A 87 -8.78 3.57 5.46
C PRO A 87 -9.46 4.86 5.90
N GLY A 88 -10.20 5.52 4.99
CA GLY A 88 -11.01 6.67 5.35
C GLY A 88 -12.02 6.30 6.43
N ARG A 89 -12.28 7.23 7.35
CA ARG A 89 -13.37 7.05 8.32
C ARG A 89 -14.69 7.20 7.56
N ALA A 90 -15.59 6.23 7.70
CA ALA A 90 -16.98 6.36 7.26
C ALA A 90 -17.75 7.29 8.22
#